data_AF-A0A397W2M1-F1
#
_entry.id   AF-A0A397W2M1-F1
#
_cell.length_a   1.000
_cell.length_b   1.000
_cell.length_c   1.000
_cell.angle_alpha   90.00
_cell.angle_beta   90.00
_cell.angle_gamma   90.00
#
_symmetry.space_group_name_H-M   'P 1'
#
loop_
_entity.id
_entity.type
_entity.pdbx_description
1 polymer ?
#
loop_
_entity_poly.entity_id
_entity_poly.type
_entity_poly.pdbx_seq_one_letter_code
_entity_poly.pdbx_strand_id
1 'polypeptide(L)'
;MIGVGYCTKQSDKEIDDSNIKTDYINDMLMPGQESKESELWDCGYHGDDGYSFYSGSSEPYGPTYTTGDIIGCYLNCINKMVFYTKNGINLGIACNLPDIWKGILYPCVGFRSQDGSVEVNFGHKQFKYYAMTYEDIKNKLNTLERINVKIKNWIKPDNALLLKYQTSFADLVDELTKSLEKNQRGVFELSYRGKIYFIMGEYDKALEDLTRLLEIEPDNLTALKYRGEINYMMKRYNESIADLKKLLEIKSKDTWATGAFRLVAGSQ
;
A
#
# COMPACT_ATOMS: atom_id res chain seq x y z
N MET A 1 1.78 -5.05 -24.36
CA MET A 1 1.01 -4.82 -23.13
C MET A 1 1.57 -5.67 -22.02
N ILE A 2 1.87 -5.03 -20.89
CA ILE A 2 2.17 -5.67 -19.60
C ILE A 2 1.09 -5.17 -18.63
N GLY A 3 0.49 -6.09 -17.89
CA GLY A 3 -0.43 -5.77 -16.80
C GLY A 3 0.04 -6.43 -15.52
N VAL A 4 -0.17 -5.77 -14.39
CA VAL A 4 0.12 -6.34 -13.06
C VAL A 4 -1.09 -6.22 -12.16
N GLY A 5 -1.26 -7.15 -11.23
CA GLY A 5 -2.42 -7.11 -10.36
C GLY A 5 -2.57 -8.29 -9.43
N TYR A 6 -3.82 -8.52 -9.05
CA TYR A 6 -4.28 -9.63 -8.23
C TYR A 6 -5.52 -10.26 -8.87
N CYS A 7 -5.63 -11.59 -8.84
CA CYS A 7 -6.80 -12.31 -9.32
C CYS A 7 -7.08 -13.58 -8.49
N THR A 8 -8.29 -14.13 -8.58
CA THR A 8 -8.59 -15.49 -8.13
C THR A 8 -8.11 -16.54 -9.12
N LYS A 9 -7.89 -17.78 -8.66
CA LYS A 9 -7.56 -18.91 -9.52
C LYS A 9 -8.84 -19.46 -10.15
N GLN A 10 -8.81 -19.74 -11.45
CA GLN A 10 -9.96 -20.31 -12.17
C GLN A 10 -10.29 -21.76 -11.73
N SER A 11 -9.31 -22.49 -11.16
CA SER A 11 -9.43 -23.92 -10.80
C SER A 11 -9.98 -24.20 -9.40
N ASP A 12 -10.47 -23.20 -8.66
CA ASP A 12 -11.07 -23.43 -7.33
C ASP A 12 -12.53 -23.96 -7.42
N LYS A 13 -12.95 -24.42 -8.61
CA LYS A 13 -14.14 -25.26 -8.81
C LYS A 13 -13.78 -26.72 -8.50
N GLU A 14 -14.60 -27.43 -7.71
CA GLU A 14 -14.56 -28.89 -7.67
C GLU A 14 -14.78 -29.40 -9.11
N ILE A 15 -13.77 -30.08 -9.66
CA ILE A 15 -13.82 -30.64 -11.02
C ILE A 15 -14.54 -31.99 -10.95
N ASP A 16 -15.71 -32.09 -11.58
CA ASP A 16 -16.29 -33.39 -11.95
C ASP A 16 -15.48 -33.94 -13.15
N ASP A 17 -14.65 -34.95 -12.87
CA ASP A 17 -13.64 -35.55 -13.76
C ASP A 17 -14.20 -36.26 -15.01
N SER A 18 -15.48 -36.10 -15.34
CA SER A 18 -16.15 -36.85 -16.40
C SER A 18 -16.04 -36.23 -17.81
N ASN A 19 -15.45 -35.05 -17.99
CA ASN A 19 -15.26 -34.45 -19.33
C ASN A 19 -13.93 -33.69 -19.47
N ILE A 20 -12.83 -34.44 -19.51
CA ILE A 20 -11.51 -33.91 -19.90
C ILE A 20 -11.54 -33.58 -21.40
N LYS A 21 -11.78 -32.31 -21.72
CA LYS A 21 -11.31 -31.68 -22.97
C LYS A 21 -10.12 -30.79 -22.65
N THR A 22 -9.07 -30.97 -23.44
CA THR A 22 -7.68 -30.49 -23.32
C THR A 22 -7.49 -28.96 -23.48
N ASP A 23 -8.41 -28.11 -23.02
CA ASP A 23 -8.35 -26.66 -23.25
C ASP A 23 -8.07 -25.81 -21.98
N TYR A 24 -7.97 -26.41 -20.79
CA TYR A 24 -7.95 -25.66 -19.51
C TYR A 24 -6.58 -25.16 -19.01
N ILE A 25 -5.53 -25.17 -19.84
CA ILE A 25 -4.20 -24.66 -19.44
C ILE A 25 -4.00 -23.17 -19.82
N ASN A 26 -4.92 -22.54 -20.56
CA ASN A 26 -4.68 -21.23 -21.17
C ASN A 26 -5.48 -20.02 -20.67
N ASP A 27 -6.41 -20.15 -19.71
CA ASP A 27 -7.31 -19.02 -19.36
C ASP A 27 -7.10 -18.48 -17.94
N MET A 28 -5.85 -18.18 -17.56
CA MET A 28 -5.66 -17.13 -16.55
C MET A 28 -6.16 -15.82 -17.18
N LEU A 29 -7.32 -15.34 -16.73
CA LEU A 29 -7.78 -14.01 -17.07
C LEU A 29 -6.68 -13.01 -16.69
N MET A 30 -6.18 -12.28 -17.68
CA MET A 30 -5.33 -11.12 -17.44
C MET A 30 -6.08 -10.20 -16.48
N PRO A 31 -5.40 -9.51 -15.54
CA PRO A 31 -6.04 -8.50 -14.72
C PRO A 31 -6.83 -7.53 -15.60
N GLY A 32 -8.15 -7.49 -15.48
CA GLY A 32 -9.05 -6.69 -16.30
C GLY A 32 -9.73 -7.37 -17.48
N GLN A 33 -9.71 -8.70 -17.60
CA GLN A 33 -10.62 -9.39 -18.53
C GLN A 33 -11.98 -9.63 -17.86
N GLU A 34 -13.05 -9.24 -18.54
CA GLU A 34 -14.43 -9.47 -18.06
C GLU A 34 -14.67 -10.96 -17.74
N SER A 35 -14.82 -11.28 -16.46
CA SER A 35 -15.44 -12.53 -16.05
C SER A 35 -16.96 -12.39 -16.09
N LYS A 36 -17.64 -13.26 -16.86
CA LYS A 36 -19.11 -13.33 -16.88
C LYS A 36 -19.73 -13.90 -15.60
N GLU A 37 -18.92 -14.25 -14.59
CA GLU A 37 -19.35 -14.93 -13.36
C GLU A 37 -19.04 -14.07 -12.13
N SER A 38 -20.04 -13.91 -11.25
CA SER A 38 -20.04 -13.00 -10.09
C SER A 38 -19.10 -13.37 -8.93
N GLU A 39 -18.35 -14.47 -9.04
CA GLU A 39 -17.47 -15.00 -7.99
C GLU A 39 -15.97 -14.79 -8.29
N LEU A 40 -15.63 -14.26 -9.47
CA LEU A 40 -14.25 -13.94 -9.85
C LEU A 40 -13.95 -12.47 -9.52
N TRP A 41 -12.85 -12.25 -8.81
CA TRP A 41 -12.36 -10.92 -8.48
C TRP A 41 -10.98 -10.75 -9.07
N ASP A 42 -10.82 -9.66 -9.81
CA ASP A 42 -9.56 -9.25 -10.38
C ASP A 42 -9.39 -7.74 -10.22
N CYS A 43 -8.14 -7.33 -10.02
CA CYS A 43 -7.77 -5.93 -10.02
C CYS A 43 -6.42 -5.80 -10.69
N GLY A 44 -6.33 -4.93 -11.69
CA GLY A 44 -5.18 -4.81 -12.57
C GLY A 44 -4.82 -3.38 -12.88
N TYR A 45 -3.57 -3.16 -13.26
CA TYR A 45 -3.06 -1.90 -13.78
C TYR A 45 -2.22 -2.15 -15.03
N HIS A 46 -2.63 -1.55 -16.14
CA HIS A 46 -2.02 -1.77 -17.45
C HIS A 46 -0.98 -0.71 -17.76
N GLY A 47 0.14 -1.15 -18.34
CA GLY A 47 1.28 -0.27 -18.63
C GLY A 47 1.17 0.50 -19.93
N ASP A 48 0.37 0.04 -20.89
CA ASP A 48 0.24 0.66 -22.21
C ASP A 48 -0.77 1.81 -22.25
N ASP A 49 -1.85 1.74 -21.47
CA ASP A 49 -2.86 2.80 -21.41
C ASP A 49 -2.94 3.52 -20.05
N GLY A 50 -2.37 2.93 -18.99
CA GLY A 50 -2.41 3.49 -17.64
C GLY A 50 -3.75 3.27 -16.91
N TYR A 51 -4.62 2.39 -17.43
CA TYR A 51 -5.93 2.12 -16.82
C TYR A 51 -5.82 1.12 -15.68
N SER A 52 -6.67 1.32 -14.66
CA SER A 52 -6.99 0.24 -13.73
C SER A 52 -8.20 -0.52 -14.26
N PHE A 53 -8.21 -1.81 -13.97
CA PHE A 53 -9.33 -2.67 -14.26
C PHE A 53 -9.73 -3.39 -12.99
N TYR A 54 -11.03 -3.44 -12.73
CA TYR A 54 -11.56 -4.02 -11.51
C TYR A 54 -12.95 -4.60 -11.78
N SER A 55 -13.10 -5.93 -11.64
CA SER A 55 -14.39 -6.63 -11.76
C SER A 55 -15.20 -6.23 -13.01
N GLY A 56 -14.55 -6.20 -14.17
CA GLY A 56 -15.17 -5.84 -15.45
C GLY A 56 -15.37 -4.34 -15.70
N SER A 57 -14.97 -3.47 -14.78
CA SER A 57 -14.91 -2.02 -14.98
C SER A 57 -13.49 -1.57 -15.31
N SER A 58 -13.35 -0.51 -16.11
CA SER A 58 -12.06 0.10 -16.43
C SER A 58 -12.11 1.61 -16.21
N GLU A 59 -11.10 2.19 -15.57
CA GLU A 59 -11.01 3.64 -15.37
C GLU A 59 -9.56 4.15 -15.56
N PRO A 60 -9.38 5.42 -16.00
CA PRO A 60 -8.07 6.05 -15.97
C PRO A 60 -7.54 6.06 -14.53
N TYR A 61 -6.32 5.56 -14.34
CA TYR A 61 -5.77 5.36 -13.00
C TYR A 61 -4.41 6.04 -12.80
N GLY A 62 -3.45 5.71 -13.65
CA GLY A 62 -2.06 6.15 -13.48
C GLY A 62 -1.35 6.40 -14.80
N PRO A 63 -0.09 6.85 -14.75
CA PRO A 63 0.73 7.00 -15.95
C PRO A 63 0.95 5.66 -16.64
N THR A 64 1.28 5.65 -17.93
CA THR A 64 1.79 4.43 -18.59
C THR A 64 3.14 4.02 -18.00
N TYR A 65 3.56 2.77 -18.19
CA TYR A 65 4.87 2.28 -17.75
C TYR A 65 5.49 1.30 -18.77
N THR A 66 6.82 1.26 -18.78
CA THR A 66 7.59 0.49 -19.78
C THR A 66 8.88 -0.06 -19.20
N THR A 67 9.73 -0.64 -20.05
CA THR A 67 11.05 -1.18 -19.69
C THR A 67 11.84 -0.21 -18.81
N GLY A 68 12.31 -0.70 -17.66
CA GLY A 68 13.08 0.07 -16.68
C GLY A 68 12.25 0.69 -15.55
N ASP A 69 10.93 0.79 -15.71
CA ASP A 69 10.04 1.16 -14.61
C ASP A 69 9.89 0.02 -13.59
N ILE A 70 9.83 0.38 -12.31
CA ILE A 70 9.52 -0.56 -11.23
C ILE A 70 8.10 -0.32 -10.78
N ILE A 71 7.25 -1.34 -10.94
CA ILE A 71 5.85 -1.30 -10.50
C ILE A 71 5.71 -2.11 -9.21
N GLY A 72 5.21 -1.47 -8.16
CA GLY A 72 4.84 -2.14 -6.92
C GLY A 72 3.35 -2.44 -6.89
N CYS A 73 2.98 -3.68 -6.58
CA CYS A 73 1.60 -4.06 -6.29
C CYS A 73 1.42 -4.13 -4.78
N TYR A 74 0.54 -3.28 -4.23
CA TYR A 74 0.31 -3.23 -2.80
C TYR A 74 -1.10 -3.72 -2.50
N LEU A 75 -1.19 -4.77 -1.67
CA LEU A 75 -2.43 -5.27 -1.10
C LEU A 75 -2.43 -4.98 0.40
N ASN A 76 -3.37 -4.15 0.84
CA ASN A 76 -3.62 -3.92 2.24
C ASN A 76 -4.79 -4.79 2.72
N CYS A 77 -4.47 -5.86 3.45
CA CYS A 77 -5.48 -6.78 3.98
C CYS A 77 -6.29 -6.20 5.16
N ILE A 78 -5.84 -5.10 5.78
CA ILE A 78 -6.52 -4.49 6.92
C ILE A 78 -7.72 -3.68 6.43
N ASN A 79 -7.49 -2.73 5.53
CA ASN A 79 -8.54 -1.88 4.95
C ASN A 79 -9.03 -2.39 3.58
N LYS A 80 -8.65 -3.61 3.19
CA LYS A 80 -9.15 -4.28 1.99
C LYS A 80 -8.92 -3.47 0.71
N MET A 81 -7.74 -2.90 0.56
CA MET A 81 -7.45 -1.95 -0.53
C MET A 81 -6.27 -2.41 -1.36
N VAL A 82 -6.34 -2.18 -2.66
CA VAL A 82 -5.21 -2.34 -3.58
C VAL A 82 -4.83 -0.98 -4.16
N PHE A 83 -3.52 -0.72 -4.19
CA PHE A 83 -2.95 0.37 -4.95
C PHE A 83 -1.65 -0.08 -5.61
N TYR A 84 -1.25 0.66 -6.63
CA TYR A 84 0.01 0.45 -7.31
C TYR A 84 0.96 1.60 -7.06
N THR A 85 2.24 1.32 -7.28
CA THR A 85 3.27 2.36 -7.26
C THR A 85 4.05 2.33 -8.56
N LYS A 86 4.43 3.50 -9.06
CA LYS A 86 5.39 3.61 -10.16
C LYS A 86 6.68 4.23 -9.61
N ASN A 87 7.78 3.48 -9.72
CA ASN A 87 9.09 3.91 -9.27
C ASN A 87 9.13 4.37 -7.79
N GLY A 88 8.32 3.76 -6.93
CA GLY A 88 8.25 4.12 -5.52
C GLY A 88 7.28 5.25 -5.18
N ILE A 89 6.53 5.76 -6.16
CA ILE A 89 5.49 6.79 -5.96
C ILE A 89 4.13 6.09 -5.94
N ASN A 90 3.37 6.29 -4.87
CA ASN A 90 2.00 5.79 -4.73
C ASN A 90 1.08 6.44 -5.78
N LEU A 91 0.31 5.63 -6.52
CA LEU A 91 -0.60 6.08 -7.59
C LEU A 91 -2.05 6.22 -7.12
N GLY A 92 -2.30 6.14 -5.82
CA GLY A 92 -3.65 6.23 -5.26
C GLY A 92 -4.39 4.90 -5.30
N ILE A 93 -5.60 4.88 -4.75
CA ILE A 93 -6.39 3.65 -4.60
C ILE A 93 -6.85 3.17 -5.98
N ALA A 94 -6.53 1.93 -6.33
CA ALA A 94 -6.96 1.33 -7.60
C ALA A 94 -8.31 0.61 -7.46
N CYS A 95 -8.50 -0.13 -6.37
CA CYS A 95 -9.72 -0.88 -6.11
C CYS A 95 -9.80 -1.28 -4.63
N ASN A 96 -10.99 -1.70 -4.20
CA ASN A 96 -11.21 -2.26 -2.87
C ASN A 96 -11.72 -3.71 -3.00
N LEU A 97 -11.28 -4.58 -2.09
CA LEU A 97 -11.82 -5.91 -1.93
C LEU A 97 -13.22 -5.83 -1.31
N PRO A 98 -14.13 -6.77 -1.66
CA PRO A 98 -15.45 -6.85 -1.06
C PRO A 98 -15.37 -7.06 0.44
N ASP A 99 -16.36 -6.57 1.18
CA ASP A 99 -16.40 -6.71 2.63
C ASP A 99 -16.37 -8.17 3.09
N ILE A 100 -16.98 -9.06 2.32
CA ILE A 100 -16.99 -10.50 2.56
C ILE A 100 -16.10 -11.16 1.51
N TRP A 101 -14.79 -10.94 1.61
CA TRP A 101 -13.81 -11.68 0.81
C TRP A 101 -13.34 -12.93 1.56
N LYS A 102 -13.45 -14.10 0.93
CA LYS A 102 -13.02 -15.40 1.50
C LYS A 102 -12.04 -16.19 0.61
N GLY A 103 -11.70 -15.66 -0.56
CA GLY A 103 -10.84 -16.33 -1.54
C GLY A 103 -9.35 -16.09 -1.32
N ILE A 104 -8.51 -16.88 -1.97
CA ILE A 104 -7.08 -16.63 -2.08
C ILE A 104 -6.85 -15.69 -3.27
N LEU A 105 -6.11 -14.60 -3.05
CA LEU A 105 -5.65 -13.72 -4.11
C LEU A 105 -4.24 -14.11 -4.53
N TYR A 106 -4.04 -14.21 -5.84
CA TYR A 106 -2.75 -14.52 -6.42
C TYR A 106 -2.20 -13.24 -7.08
N PRO A 107 -0.95 -12.83 -6.79
CA PRO A 107 -0.30 -11.80 -7.57
C PRO A 107 -0.12 -12.33 -9.00
N CYS A 108 -0.45 -11.50 -9.98
CA CYS A 108 -0.41 -11.89 -11.38
C CYS A 108 0.31 -10.83 -12.23
N VAL A 109 1.01 -11.32 -13.25
CA VAL A 109 1.62 -10.52 -14.29
C VAL A 109 1.14 -11.07 -15.61
N GLY A 110 0.61 -10.20 -16.44
CA GLY A 110 0.08 -10.54 -17.74
C GLY A 110 0.92 -9.95 -18.87
N PHE A 111 1.09 -10.70 -19.96
CA PHE A 111 1.84 -10.28 -21.15
C PHE A 111 1.01 -10.48 -22.41
N ARG A 112 1.14 -9.55 -23.36
CA ARG A 112 0.72 -9.77 -24.76
C ARG A 112 1.87 -9.96 -25.74
N SER A 113 3.12 -9.69 -25.34
CA SER A 113 4.30 -9.79 -26.23
C SER A 113 5.04 -11.11 -26.02
N GLN A 114 5.43 -11.77 -27.12
CA GLN A 114 6.12 -13.07 -27.10
C GLN A 114 7.54 -13.02 -26.50
N ASP A 115 8.22 -11.87 -26.55
CA ASP A 115 9.61 -11.71 -26.08
C ASP A 115 9.74 -10.82 -24.82
N GLY A 116 8.64 -10.56 -24.13
CA GLY A 116 8.64 -9.75 -22.91
C GLY A 116 9.15 -10.55 -21.71
N SER A 117 10.04 -9.95 -20.91
CA SER A 117 10.48 -10.51 -19.63
C SER A 117 10.26 -9.51 -18.50
N VAL A 118 9.95 -10.00 -17.31
CA VAL A 118 9.94 -9.21 -16.07
C VAL A 118 10.84 -9.84 -15.03
N GLU A 119 11.39 -8.99 -14.17
CA GLU A 119 11.98 -9.40 -12.91
C GLU A 119 10.96 -9.15 -11.79
N VAL A 120 10.69 -10.18 -10.98
CA VAL A 120 9.73 -10.10 -9.88
C VAL A 120 10.48 -10.16 -8.54
N ASN A 121 10.09 -9.30 -7.59
CA ASN A 121 10.63 -9.30 -6.23
C ASN A 121 9.54 -9.63 -5.21
N PHE A 122 9.59 -10.84 -4.64
CA PHE A 122 8.71 -11.29 -3.55
C PHE A 122 9.31 -11.05 -2.15
N GLY A 123 10.23 -10.09 -2.01
CA GLY A 123 10.85 -9.71 -0.74
C GLY A 123 12.30 -10.19 -0.55
N HIS A 124 12.92 -10.79 -1.58
CA HIS A 124 14.33 -11.16 -1.54
C HIS A 124 15.26 -9.95 -1.76
N LYS A 125 14.72 -8.84 -2.27
CA LYS A 125 15.36 -7.52 -2.34
C LYS A 125 14.50 -6.49 -1.61
N GLN A 126 15.12 -5.37 -1.28
CA GLN A 126 14.42 -4.20 -0.79
C GLN A 126 13.38 -3.72 -1.83
N PHE A 127 12.12 -3.56 -1.44
CA PHE A 127 11.07 -2.95 -2.26
C PHE A 127 11.38 -1.47 -2.54
N LYS A 128 10.90 -0.93 -3.67
CA LYS A 128 11.10 0.49 -3.99
C LYS A 128 10.16 1.43 -3.24
N TYR A 129 8.99 0.92 -2.85
CA TYR A 129 8.01 1.61 -2.02
C TYR A 129 7.88 0.94 -0.66
N TYR A 130 7.69 1.75 0.38
CA TYR A 130 7.46 1.30 1.75
C TYR A 130 6.46 2.21 2.46
N ALA A 131 5.40 1.61 3.00
CA ALA A 131 4.52 2.31 3.94
C ALA A 131 5.23 2.60 5.28
N MET A 132 6.15 1.72 5.70
CA MET A 132 7.07 1.92 6.84
C MET A 132 8.52 1.67 6.45
N THR A 133 9.40 2.57 6.87
CA THR A 133 10.85 2.42 6.72
C THR A 133 11.46 1.53 7.81
N TYR A 134 12.70 1.09 7.62
CA TYR A 134 13.46 0.40 8.68
C TYR A 134 13.57 1.24 9.95
N GLU A 135 13.75 2.56 9.80
CA GLU A 135 13.82 3.47 10.94
C GLU A 135 12.47 3.54 11.67
N ASP A 136 11.35 3.43 10.98
CA ASP A 136 10.02 3.33 11.61
C ASP A 136 9.86 2.04 12.40
N ILE A 137 10.40 0.92 11.90
CA ILE A 137 10.40 -0.38 12.59
C ILE A 137 11.31 -0.31 13.83
N LYS A 138 12.49 0.28 13.71
CA LYS A 138 13.42 0.48 14.83
C LYS A 138 12.82 1.38 15.91
N ASN A 139 12.20 2.49 15.51
CA ASN A 139 11.50 3.38 16.43
C ASN A 139 10.28 2.71 17.08
N LYS A 140 9.58 1.81 16.38
CA LYS A 140 8.58 0.91 17.00
C LYS A 140 9.13 0.19 18.21
N LEU A 141 10.28 -0.47 18.02
CA LEU A 141 10.91 -1.30 19.05
C LEU A 141 11.28 -0.46 20.27
N ASN A 142 11.95 0.68 20.04
CA ASN A 142 12.30 1.62 21.10
C ASN A 142 11.06 2.14 21.86
N THR A 143 9.95 2.34 21.15
CA THR A 143 8.68 2.78 21.75
C THR A 143 8.09 1.72 22.66
N LEU A 144 8.05 0.47 22.19
CA LEU A 144 7.56 -0.66 22.98
C LEU A 144 8.37 -0.82 24.27
N GLU A 145 9.68 -0.59 24.20
CA GLU A 145 10.56 -0.56 25.38
C GLU A 145 10.22 0.62 26.31
N ARG A 146 10.10 1.85 25.78
CA ARG A 146 9.80 3.07 26.57
C ARG A 146 8.46 3.01 27.30
N ILE A 147 7.43 2.48 26.65
CA ILE A 147 6.07 2.40 27.21
C ILE A 147 5.92 1.20 28.17
N ASN A 148 6.97 0.38 28.33
CA ASN A 148 6.99 -0.78 29.22
C ASN A 148 5.78 -1.71 28.97
N VAL A 149 5.40 -1.85 27.70
CA VAL A 149 4.42 -2.86 27.28
C VAL A 149 5.00 -4.19 27.71
N LYS A 150 4.31 -4.91 28.61
CA LYS A 150 4.80 -6.17 29.21
C LYS A 150 5.20 -7.17 28.12
N ILE A 151 6.47 -7.19 27.72
CA ILE A 151 7.12 -8.34 27.04
C ILE A 151 7.32 -9.47 28.07
N LYS A 152 6.34 -9.71 28.96
CA LYS A 152 6.54 -10.52 30.17
C LYS A 152 6.07 -11.97 30.06
N ASN A 153 5.39 -12.42 28.99
CA ASN A 153 4.87 -13.80 28.93
C ASN A 153 5.19 -14.61 27.67
N TRP A 154 6.05 -14.14 26.76
CA TRP A 154 6.22 -14.82 25.46
C TRP A 154 7.68 -15.08 25.07
N ILE A 155 8.56 -15.22 26.06
CA ILE A 155 9.94 -15.66 25.84
C ILE A 155 10.08 -17.08 26.42
N LYS A 156 9.59 -18.08 25.67
CA LYS A 156 10.30 -19.36 25.66
C LYS A 156 11.21 -19.35 24.43
N PRO A 157 12.53 -19.51 24.61
CA PRO A 157 13.44 -19.58 23.50
C PRO A 157 13.20 -20.92 22.83
N ASP A 158 12.62 -20.91 21.63
CA ASP A 158 13.09 -21.67 20.47
C ASP A 158 12.06 -21.54 19.32
N ASN A 159 12.59 -21.30 18.11
CA ASN A 159 11.92 -21.14 16.81
C ASN A 159 11.58 -19.70 16.34
N ALA A 160 12.66 -18.97 16.05
CA ALA A 160 12.92 -18.32 14.76
C ALA A 160 11.86 -17.35 14.16
N LEU A 161 11.96 -16.11 14.63
CA LEU A 161 12.20 -14.90 13.81
C LEU A 161 11.10 -14.22 12.99
N LEU A 162 9.92 -14.81 12.71
CA LEU A 162 8.90 -14.08 11.93
C LEU A 162 7.54 -13.88 12.62
N LEU A 163 7.18 -14.72 13.59
CA LEU A 163 5.94 -14.57 14.37
C LEU A 163 6.05 -13.57 15.55
N LYS A 164 7.23 -12.96 15.73
CA LYS A 164 7.64 -12.20 16.93
C LYS A 164 7.25 -10.70 16.92
N TYR A 165 6.49 -10.23 15.94
CA TYR A 165 6.14 -8.80 15.77
C TYR A 165 4.64 -8.49 15.82
N GLN A 166 3.83 -9.38 16.38
CA GLN A 166 2.38 -9.20 16.39
C GLN A 166 1.89 -8.43 17.62
N THR A 167 2.42 -7.22 17.83
CA THR A 167 1.59 -6.18 18.47
C THR A 167 0.59 -5.77 17.41
N SER A 168 -0.71 -5.98 17.67
CA SER A 168 -1.75 -5.45 16.79
C SER A 168 -1.54 -3.95 16.67
N PHE A 169 -1.65 -3.39 15.46
CA PHE A 169 -1.59 -1.94 15.29
C PHE A 169 -2.59 -1.22 16.21
N ALA A 170 -3.71 -1.86 16.54
CA ALA A 170 -4.69 -1.38 17.52
C ALA A 170 -4.09 -1.21 18.92
N ASP A 171 -3.43 -2.23 19.48
CA ASP A 171 -2.85 -2.15 20.84
C ASP A 171 -1.82 -1.02 20.94
N LEU A 172 -1.02 -0.86 19.88
CA LEU A 172 -0.01 0.19 19.81
C LEU A 172 -0.65 1.57 19.72
N VAL A 173 -1.72 1.71 18.94
CA VAL A 173 -2.52 2.95 18.86
C VAL A 173 -3.09 3.29 20.23
N ASP A 174 -3.62 2.32 20.98
CA ASP A 174 -4.18 2.54 22.32
C ASP A 174 -3.11 3.04 23.30
N GLU A 175 -1.93 2.44 23.29
CA GLU A 175 -0.82 2.86 24.16
C GLU A 175 -0.29 4.26 23.81
N LEU A 176 -0.15 4.58 22.52
CA LEU A 176 0.21 5.92 22.07
C LEU A 176 -0.86 6.95 22.47
N THR A 177 -2.14 6.56 22.43
CA THR A 177 -3.26 7.40 22.85
C THR A 177 -3.17 7.73 24.34
N LYS A 178 -2.97 6.73 25.21
CA LYS A 178 -2.76 6.96 26.65
C LYS A 178 -1.54 7.83 26.95
N SER A 179 -0.48 7.73 26.14
CA SER A 179 0.69 8.62 26.24
C SER A 179 0.33 10.07 25.90
N LEU A 180 -0.41 10.28 24.81
CA LEU A 180 -0.87 11.60 24.35
C LEU A 180 -1.88 12.27 25.30
N GLU A 181 -2.68 11.49 26.04
CA GLU A 181 -3.55 12.01 27.10
C GLU A 181 -2.73 12.69 28.23
N LYS A 182 -1.55 12.15 28.54
CA LYS A 182 -0.63 12.72 29.55
C LYS A 182 0.20 13.87 28.99
N ASN A 183 0.63 13.77 27.73
CA ASN A 183 1.35 14.83 27.03
C ASN A 183 0.79 15.03 25.62
N GLN A 184 -0.06 16.03 25.51
CA GLN A 184 -0.77 16.42 24.30
C GLN A 184 0.13 16.96 23.17
N ARG A 185 1.42 17.21 23.41
CA ARG A 185 2.39 17.69 22.41
C ARG A 185 3.48 16.65 22.10
N GLY A 186 3.17 15.36 22.30
CA GLY A 186 4.06 14.26 21.95
C GLY A 186 4.31 14.16 20.45
N VAL A 187 5.34 14.86 19.96
CA VAL A 187 5.77 14.85 18.54
C VAL A 187 5.97 13.42 18.04
N PHE A 188 6.63 12.60 18.85
CA PHE A 188 6.92 11.21 18.53
C PHE A 188 5.62 10.40 18.40
N GLU A 189 4.74 10.51 19.40
CA GLU A 189 3.49 9.76 19.46
C GLU A 189 2.54 10.14 18.31
N LEU A 190 2.39 11.43 18.01
CA LEU A 190 1.58 11.90 16.88
C LEU A 190 2.13 11.40 15.55
N SER A 191 3.44 11.55 15.33
CA SER A 191 4.12 11.05 14.13
C SER A 191 3.87 9.56 13.95
N TYR A 192 4.04 8.78 15.02
CA TYR A 192 3.99 7.33 14.94
C TYR A 192 2.56 6.79 14.82
N ARG A 193 1.61 7.37 15.56
CA ARG A 193 0.18 7.02 15.48
C ARG A 193 -0.40 7.39 14.12
N GLY A 194 -0.05 8.55 13.56
CA GLY A 194 -0.42 8.96 12.21
C GLY A 194 0.05 7.98 11.13
N LYS A 195 1.29 7.46 11.22
CA LYS A 195 1.79 6.42 10.31
C LYS A 195 1.03 5.10 10.44
N ILE A 196 0.72 4.70 11.67
CA ILE A 196 -0.02 3.46 11.91
C ILE A 196 -1.42 3.57 11.33
N TYR A 197 -2.10 4.69 11.54
CA TYR A 197 -3.41 4.95 10.94
C TYR A 197 -3.35 4.94 9.41
N PHE A 198 -2.31 5.51 8.80
CA PHE A 198 -2.10 5.40 7.34
C PHE A 198 -2.05 3.95 6.87
N ILE A 199 -1.31 3.08 7.58
CA ILE A 199 -1.21 1.64 7.25
C ILE A 199 -2.54 0.93 7.49
N MET A 200 -3.27 1.31 8.53
CA MET A 200 -4.59 0.77 8.81
C MET A 200 -5.67 1.28 7.84
N GLY A 201 -5.36 2.24 6.97
CA GLY A 201 -6.34 2.89 6.10
C GLY A 201 -7.26 3.90 6.80
N GLU A 202 -6.97 4.22 8.06
CA GLU A 202 -7.73 5.14 8.89
C GLU A 202 -7.30 6.59 8.59
N TYR A 203 -7.49 7.02 7.34
CA TYR A 203 -6.89 8.24 6.80
C TYR A 203 -7.31 9.51 7.53
N ASP A 204 -8.57 9.65 7.92
CA ASP A 204 -9.02 10.84 8.66
C ASP A 204 -8.32 10.96 10.02
N LYS A 205 -8.14 9.84 10.74
CA LYS A 205 -7.39 9.81 12.02
C LYS A 205 -5.91 10.11 11.80
N ALA A 206 -5.33 9.59 10.71
CA ALA A 206 -3.95 9.90 10.35
C ALA A 206 -3.77 11.40 10.05
N LEU A 207 -4.69 12.01 9.30
CA LEU A 207 -4.66 13.44 8.98
C LEU A 207 -4.78 14.31 10.22
N GLU A 208 -5.61 13.93 11.21
CA GLU A 208 -5.74 14.63 12.49
C GLU A 208 -4.39 14.69 13.23
N ASP A 209 -3.74 13.54 13.42
CA ASP A 209 -2.46 13.45 14.12
C ASP A 209 -1.34 14.19 13.39
N LEU A 210 -1.25 14.04 12.07
CA LEU A 210 -0.21 14.67 11.25
C LEU A 210 -0.42 16.19 11.16
N THR A 211 -1.67 16.66 11.19
CA THR A 211 -1.98 18.09 11.22
C THR A 211 -1.58 18.69 12.56
N ARG A 212 -1.95 18.06 13.67
CA ARG A 212 -1.50 18.49 15.01
C ARG A 212 0.02 18.47 15.13
N LEU A 213 0.68 17.50 14.53
CA LEU A 213 2.14 17.45 14.48
C LEU A 213 2.71 18.66 13.72
N LEU A 214 2.12 19.05 12.59
CA LEU A 214 2.55 20.24 11.84
C LEU A 214 2.23 21.56 12.53
N GLU A 215 1.23 21.61 13.43
CA GLU A 215 1.02 22.77 14.31
C GLU A 215 2.14 22.94 15.34
N ILE A 216 2.79 21.84 15.76
CA ILE A 216 3.90 21.84 16.73
C ILE A 216 5.25 22.02 16.00
N GLU A 217 5.44 21.29 14.90
CA GLU A 217 6.64 21.29 14.07
C GLU A 217 6.27 21.50 12.59
N PRO A 218 6.13 22.75 12.13
CA PRO A 218 5.66 23.06 10.76
C PRO A 218 6.52 22.49 9.63
N ASP A 219 7.80 22.22 9.92
CA ASP A 219 8.78 21.69 8.97
C ASP A 219 9.01 20.17 9.15
N ASN A 220 8.13 19.47 9.89
CA ASN A 220 8.24 18.04 10.10
C ASN A 220 8.02 17.27 8.78
N LEU A 221 9.14 16.82 8.19
CA LEU A 221 9.16 16.12 6.90
C LEU A 221 8.33 14.85 6.87
N THR A 222 8.24 14.15 8.00
CA THR A 222 7.42 12.94 8.10
C THR A 222 5.95 13.32 7.96
N ALA A 223 5.49 14.32 8.71
CA ALA A 223 4.11 14.76 8.64
C ALA A 223 3.74 15.26 7.25
N LEU A 224 4.57 16.10 6.63
CA LEU A 224 4.36 16.58 5.25
C LEU A 224 4.27 15.42 4.25
N LYS A 225 5.19 14.44 4.36
CA LYS A 225 5.19 13.27 3.47
C LYS A 225 3.90 12.47 3.58
N TYR A 226 3.57 12.00 4.79
CA TYR A 226 2.42 11.11 4.97
C TYR A 226 1.09 11.85 4.74
N ARG A 227 0.98 13.11 5.17
CA ARG A 227 -0.22 13.92 4.92
C ARG A 227 -0.41 14.20 3.44
N GLY A 228 0.69 14.49 2.72
CA GLY A 228 0.69 14.63 1.27
C GLY A 228 0.24 13.36 0.54
N GLU A 229 0.76 12.19 0.91
CA GLU A 229 0.32 10.90 0.36
C GLU A 229 -1.16 10.61 0.65
N ILE A 230 -1.60 10.79 1.89
CA ILE A 230 -3.00 10.57 2.28
C ILE A 230 -3.94 11.47 1.48
N ASN A 231 -3.63 12.77 1.41
CA ASN A 231 -4.44 13.73 0.67
C ASN A 231 -4.53 13.33 -0.81
N TYR A 232 -3.45 12.84 -1.41
CA TYR A 232 -3.50 12.31 -2.78
C TYR A 232 -4.42 11.09 -2.89
N MET A 233 -4.30 10.12 -1.97
CA MET A 233 -5.16 8.93 -1.95
C MET A 233 -6.65 9.27 -1.76
N MET A 234 -6.94 10.35 -1.03
CA MET A 234 -8.30 10.87 -0.82
C MET A 234 -8.77 11.84 -1.93
N LYS A 235 -7.99 11.98 -3.03
CA LYS A 235 -8.26 12.91 -4.14
C LYS A 235 -8.32 14.39 -3.74
N ARG A 236 -7.69 14.75 -2.61
CA ARG A 236 -7.48 16.11 -2.10
C ARG A 236 -6.18 16.69 -2.66
N TYR A 237 -6.15 16.93 -3.97
CA TYR A 237 -4.91 17.23 -4.69
C TYR A 237 -4.26 18.55 -4.29
N ASN A 238 -5.04 19.57 -3.96
CA ASN A 238 -4.50 20.88 -3.56
C ASN A 238 -3.75 20.81 -2.23
N GLU A 239 -4.32 20.11 -1.26
CA GLU A 239 -3.74 19.88 0.05
C GLU A 239 -2.47 19.02 -0.07
N SER A 240 -2.50 17.98 -0.90
CA SER A 240 -1.32 17.16 -1.20
C SER A 240 -0.19 17.99 -1.83
N ILE A 241 -0.52 18.83 -2.82
CA ILE A 241 0.43 19.74 -3.48
C ILE A 241 1.05 20.72 -2.49
N ALA A 242 0.27 21.27 -1.56
CA ALA A 242 0.77 22.19 -0.54
C ALA A 242 1.83 21.52 0.34
N ASP A 243 1.54 20.30 0.83
CA ASP A 243 2.48 19.53 1.66
C ASP A 243 3.75 19.14 0.89
N LEU A 244 3.60 18.69 -0.35
CA LEU A 244 4.73 18.30 -1.20
C LEU A 244 5.62 19.49 -1.58
N LYS A 245 5.03 20.67 -1.85
CA LYS A 245 5.77 21.91 -2.08
C LYS A 245 6.59 22.27 -0.85
N LYS A 246 5.97 22.28 0.33
CA LYS A 246 6.65 22.60 1.59
C LYS A 246 7.78 21.61 1.88
N LEU A 247 7.59 20.32 1.60
CA LEU A 247 8.64 19.31 1.71
C LEU A 247 9.80 19.62 0.76
N LEU A 248 9.54 19.99 -0.49
CA LEU A 248 10.55 20.35 -1.49
C LEU A 248 11.26 21.68 -1.17
N GLU A 249 10.62 22.63 -0.48
CA GLU A 249 11.28 23.83 0.03
C GLU A 249 12.37 23.47 1.06
N ILE A 250 12.09 22.49 1.93
CA ILE A 250 13.01 22.03 2.97
C ILE A 250 14.07 21.07 2.39
N LYS A 251 13.67 20.17 1.48
CA LYS A 251 14.52 19.17 0.82
C LYS A 251 14.36 19.23 -0.70
N SER A 252 14.97 20.25 -1.30
CA SER A 252 14.88 20.53 -2.74
C SER A 252 15.43 19.46 -3.68
N LYS A 253 16.18 18.48 -3.16
CA LYS A 253 16.74 17.36 -3.93
C LYS A 253 16.09 16.01 -3.61
N ASP A 254 14.96 16.00 -2.92
CA ASP A 254 14.22 14.77 -2.64
C ASP A 254 13.55 14.25 -3.93
N THR A 255 14.09 13.16 -4.47
CA THR A 255 13.65 12.58 -5.74
C THR A 255 12.25 12.00 -5.64
N TRP A 256 11.89 11.45 -4.48
CA TRP A 256 10.56 10.90 -4.24
C TRP A 256 9.53 12.05 -4.22
N ALA A 257 9.78 13.10 -3.45
CA ALA A 257 8.85 14.23 -3.34
C ALA A 257 8.68 14.96 -4.67
N THR A 258 9.75 15.07 -5.47
CA THR A 258 9.69 15.65 -6.82
C THR A 258 8.77 14.83 -7.73
N GLY A 259 8.91 13.50 -7.67
CA GLY A 259 8.08 12.59 -8.45
C GLY A 259 6.61 12.62 -8.01
N ALA A 260 6.35 12.54 -6.70
CA ALA A 260 5.02 12.65 -6.13
C ALA A 260 4.36 13.99 -6.50
N PHE A 261 5.08 15.10 -6.37
CA PHE A 261 4.57 16.43 -6.72
C PHE A 261 4.12 16.49 -8.18
N ARG A 262 4.93 15.99 -9.12
CA ARG A 262 4.58 15.96 -10.55
C ARG A 262 3.37 15.09 -10.83
N LEU A 263 3.26 13.93 -10.18
CA LEU A 263 2.10 13.05 -10.31
C LEU A 263 0.81 13.76 -9.88
N VAL A 264 0.82 14.33 -8.67
CA VAL A 264 -0.37 15.00 -8.10
C VAL A 264 -0.75 16.24 -8.91
N ALA A 265 0.23 17.06 -9.30
CA ALA A 265 0.00 18.25 -10.11
C ALA A 265 -0.54 17.94 -11.52
N GLY A 266 -0.20 16.77 -12.07
CA GLY A 266 -0.75 16.29 -13.34
C GLY A 266 -2.11 15.60 -13.23
N SER A 267 -2.61 15.36 -12.01
CA SER A 267 -3.91 14.72 -11.75
C SER A 267 -5.05 15.73 -11.57
N GLN A 268 -4.78 17.02 -11.73
CA GLN A 268 -5.75 18.13 -11.67
C GLN A 268 -6.47 18.36 -12.99
#